data_AF-A0A9D1X4G5-F1
#
_entry.id   AF-A0A9D1X4G5-F1
#
_cell.length_a   1.000
_cell.length_b   1.000
_cell.length_c   1.000
_cell.angle_alpha   90.00
_cell.angle_beta   90.00
_cell.angle_gamma   90.00
#
_symmetry.space_group_name_H-M   'P 1'
#
loop_
_entity.id
_entity.type
_entity.pdbx_description
1 polymer ?
#
loop_
_entity_poly.entity_id
_entity_poly.type
_entity_poly.pdbx_seq_one_letter_code
_entity_poly.pdbx_strand_id
1 'polypeptide(L)' 'MLEGKVAVVTGASGGIGRAIALAFGKAGASVAVHYNGNEAKAAAVKAEI' A
#
# COMPACT_ATOMS: atom_id res chain seq x y z
N MET A 1 5.75 -3.47 15.26
CA MET A 1 6.90 -3.23 14.37
C MET A 1 6.77 -4.18 13.19
N LEU A 2 6.56 -3.64 11.98
CA LEU A 2 6.55 -4.41 10.73
C LEU A 2 7.87 -4.25 9.95
N GLU A 3 8.88 -3.63 10.58
CA GLU A 3 10.22 -3.42 10.04
C GLU A 3 10.78 -4.70 9.41
N GLY A 4 11.20 -4.60 8.14
CA GLY A 4 11.77 -5.72 7.38
C GLY A 4 10.76 -6.79 6.96
N LYS A 5 9.46 -6.59 7.17
CA LYS A 5 8.39 -7.47 6.66
C LYS A 5 7.89 -6.97 5.31
N VAL A 6 7.44 -7.90 4.48
CA VAL A 6 6.77 -7.61 3.21
C VAL A 6 5.27 -7.82 3.40
N ALA A 7 4.46 -6.84 3.00
CA ALA A 7 3.01 -6.92 3.02
C ALA A 7 2.43 -6.72 1.63
N VAL A 8 1.51 -7.59 1.22
CA VAL A 8 0.79 -7.46 -0.06
C VAL A 8 -0.62 -6.98 0.23
N VAL A 9 -0.99 -5.83 -0.34
CA VAL A 9 -2.32 -5.23 -0.13
C VAL A 9 -3.06 -5.17 -1.47
N THR A 10 -4.20 -5.87 -1.55
CA THR A 10 -5.09 -5.87 -2.72
C THR A 10 -6.12 -4.75 -2.61
N GLY A 11 -6.52 -4.17 -3.73
CA GLY A 11 -7.40 -2.99 -3.73
C GLY A 11 -6.74 -1.76 -3.10
N ALA A 12 -5.41 -1.72 -3.07
CA ALA A 12 -4.64 -0.68 -2.37
C ALA A 12 -4.73 0.71 -3.02
N SER A 13 -5.31 0.81 -4.22
CA SER A 13 -5.52 2.07 -4.93
C SER A 13 -6.61 2.96 -4.32
N GLY A 14 -7.38 2.51 -3.32
CA GLY A 14 -8.40 3.35 -2.70
C GLY A 14 -9.05 2.75 -1.45
N GLY A 15 -10.00 3.50 -0.88
CA GLY A 15 -10.79 3.08 0.27
C GLY A 15 -9.94 2.59 1.46
N ILE A 16 -10.34 1.46 2.02
CA ILE A 16 -9.67 0.82 3.16
C ILE A 16 -8.28 0.28 2.76
N GLY A 17 -8.15 -0.25 1.54
CA GLY A 17 -6.88 -0.80 1.05
C GLY A 17 -5.75 0.25 1.04
N ARG A 18 -6.05 1.48 0.61
CA ARG A 18 -5.09 2.60 0.70
C ARG A 18 -4.68 2.88 2.15
N ALA A 19 -5.64 2.98 3.06
CA ALA A 19 -5.35 3.28 4.46
C ALA A 19 -4.45 2.21 5.11
N ILE A 20 -4.68 0.93 4.81
CA ILE A 20 -3.86 -0.19 5.28
C ILE A 20 -2.45 -0.12 4.69
N ALA A 21 -2.33 0.12 3.38
CA ALA A 21 -1.03 0.21 2.72
C ALA A 21 -0.15 1.32 3.32
N LEU A 22 -0.73 2.50 3.58
CA LEU A 22 -0.04 3.60 4.24
C LEU A 22 0.33 3.28 5.69
N ALA A 23 -0.57 2.64 6.45
CA ALA A 23 -0.31 2.27 7.83
C ALA A 23 0.84 1.24 7.93
N PHE A 24 0.91 0.30 6.99
CA PHE A 24 1.97 -0.71 6.94
C PHE A 24 3.32 -0.11 6.54
N GLY A 25 3.35 0.79 5.57
CA GLY A 25 4.54 1.56 5.21
C GLY A 25 5.10 2.34 6.40
N LYS A 26 4.23 3.10 7.09
CA LYS A 26 4.59 3.85 8.32
C LYS A 26 5.09 2.96 9.46
N ALA A 27 4.73 1.68 9.47
CA ALA A 27 5.15 0.72 10.46
C ALA A 27 6.47 -0.02 10.09
N GLY A 28 7.10 0.35 8.97
CA GLY A 28 8.39 -0.19 8.49
C GLY A 28 8.25 -1.36 7.51
N ALA A 29 7.06 -1.64 7.01
CA ALA A 29 6.86 -2.73 6.05
C ALA A 29 7.20 -2.29 4.61
N SER A 30 7.79 -3.20 3.84
CA SER A 30 7.81 -3.09 2.38
C SER A 30 6.45 -3.50 1.82
N VAL A 31 5.71 -2.56 1.22
CA VAL A 31 4.32 -2.79 0.80
C VAL A 31 4.20 -2.97 -0.72
N ALA A 32 3.62 -4.09 -1.15
CA ALA A 32 3.21 -4.31 -2.53
C ALA A 32 1.76 -3.85 -2.74
N VAL A 33 1.57 -2.86 -3.60
CA VAL A 33 0.28 -2.24 -3.93
C VAL A 33 -0.34 -2.97 -5.13
N HIS A 34 -1.35 -3.80 -4.90
CA HIS A 34 -2.06 -4.50 -5.97
C HIS A 34 -3.39 -3.80 -6.30
N TYR A 35 -3.64 -3.62 -7.61
CA TYR A 35 -4.80 -2.95 -8.17
C TYR A 35 -5.25 -3.64 -9.46
N ASN A 36 -6.53 -3.51 -9.82
CA ASN A 36 -7.09 -4.14 -11.02
C ASN A 36 -7.34 -3.17 -12.21
N GLY A 37 -7.50 -1.87 -11.96
CA GLY A 37 -7.81 -0.92 -13.05
C GLY A 37 -7.62 0.55 -12.74
N ASN A 38 -6.95 0.88 -11.63
CA ASN A 38 -6.78 2.26 -11.19
C ASN A 38 -5.30 2.55 -10.92
N GLU A 39 -4.49 2.43 -11.97
CA GLU A 39 -3.03 2.58 -11.89
C GLU A 39 -2.60 3.94 -11.35
N ALA A 40 -3.21 5.03 -11.85
CA ALA A 40 -2.88 6.37 -11.38
C ALA A 40 -3.07 6.54 -9.87
N LYS A 41 -4.15 5.96 -9.31
CA LYS A 41 -4.37 5.97 -7.86
C LYS A 41 -3.40 5.05 -7.12
N ALA A 42 -3.07 3.89 -7.67
CA ALA A 42 -2.08 2.99 -7.08
C ALA A 42 -0.67 3.63 -7.03
N ALA A 43 -0.29 4.34 -8.09
CA ALA A 43 0.96 5.08 -8.16
C ALA A 43 1.02 6.21 -7.11
N ALA A 44 -0.08 6.93 -6.90
CA ALA A 44 -0.18 7.92 -5.82
C ALA A 44 0.07 7.29 -4.44
N VAL A 45 -0.54 6.13 -4.17
CA VAL A 45 -0.34 5.41 -2.90
C VAL A 45 1.10 4.93 -2.74
N LYS A 46 1.72 4.44 -3.81
CA LYS A 46 3.14 4.05 -3.81
C LYS A 46 4.07 5.23 -3.48
N ALA A 47 3.73 6.45 -3.91
CA ALA A 47 4.52 7.65 -3.62
C ALA A 47 4.37 8.14 -2.16
N GLU A 48 3.32 7.70 -1.46
CA GLU A 48 3.02 8.06 -0.07
C GLU A 48 3.54 7.03 0.96
N ILE A 49 4.09 5.90 0.50
CA ILE A 49 4.67 4.81 1.31
C ILE A 49 6.20 4.95 1.33
#